data_AF-A0AAW6JKU2-F1
#
_entry.id   AF-A0AAW6JKU2-F1
#
_cell.length_a   1.000
_cell.length_b   1.000
_cell.length_c   1.000
_cell.angle_alpha   90.00
_cell.angle_beta   90.00
_cell.angle_gamma   90.00
#
_symmetry.space_group_name_H-M   'P 1'
#
loop_
_entity.id
_entity.type
_entity.pdbx_description
1 polymer ?
#
loop_
_entity_poly.entity_id
_entity_poly.type
_entity_poly.pdbx_seq_one_letter_code
_entity_poly.pdbx_strand_id
1 'polypeptide(L)'
;MSQIFKFQINLNQIIQKIIGKTCNQVTFTYGDELLLDFGEMTPYNHPKLRHLRKGTWQLSTRATNFDLKKVPIKDTKDAKKNNLHLLENKKLTNFVIDTNKNFQLTCHNITNLYS
;
A
#
# COMPACT_ATOMS: atom_id res chain seq x y z
N MET A 1 23.84 -9.48 -18.97
CA MET A 1 23.68 -8.11 -18.42
C MET A 1 22.43 -7.34 -18.92
N SER A 2 21.52 -7.95 -19.69
CA SER A 2 20.42 -7.23 -20.38
C SER A 2 19.01 -7.34 -19.74
N GLN A 3 18.78 -8.31 -18.84
CA GLN A 3 17.42 -8.56 -18.29
C GLN A 3 17.06 -7.71 -17.06
N ILE A 4 18.03 -7.22 -16.29
CA ILE A 4 17.79 -6.46 -15.05
C ILE A 4 17.19 -5.07 -15.35
N PHE A 5 17.63 -4.43 -16.44
CA PHE A 5 17.17 -3.08 -16.80
C PHE A 5 15.72 -3.02 -17.32
N LYS A 6 15.21 -4.09 -17.95
CA LYS A 6 13.84 -4.10 -18.49
C LYS A 6 12.76 -4.17 -17.40
N PHE A 7 13.05 -4.80 -16.26
CA PHE A 7 12.10 -4.91 -15.14
C PHE A 7 11.91 -3.58 -14.40
N GLN A 8 12.98 -2.78 -14.28
CA GLN A 8 12.97 -1.54 -13.50
C GLN A 8 12.20 -0.39 -14.19
N ILE A 9 12.25 -0.33 -15.53
CA ILE A 9 11.46 0.62 -16.32
C ILE A 9 9.95 0.35 -16.19
N ASN A 10 9.55 -0.92 -16.10
CA ASN A 10 8.14 -1.31 -15.97
C ASN A 10 7.57 -0.96 -14.59
N LEU A 11 8.33 -1.22 -13.53
CA LEU A 11 7.89 -0.97 -12.16
C LEU A 11 7.68 0.51 -11.87
N ASN A 12 8.58 1.38 -12.35
CA ASN A 12 8.40 2.83 -12.21
C ASN A 12 7.13 3.32 -12.92
N GLN A 13 6.82 2.81 -14.12
CA GLN A 13 5.60 3.17 -14.84
C GLN A 13 4.33 2.70 -14.12
N ILE A 14 4.36 1.53 -13.48
CA ILE A 14 3.26 1.04 -12.65
C ILE A 14 3.09 1.94 -11.42
N ILE A 15 4.18 2.24 -10.71
CA ILE A 15 4.17 3.09 -9.51
C ILE A 15 3.57 4.45 -9.82
N GLN A 16 3.97 5.10 -10.93
CA GLN A 16 3.45 6.41 -11.32
C GLN A 16 1.91 6.40 -11.51
N LYS A 17 1.30 5.27 -11.89
CA LYS A 17 -0.16 5.15 -11.99
C LYS A 17 -0.88 5.04 -10.63
N ILE A 18 -0.16 4.60 -9.61
CA ILE A 18 -0.67 4.46 -8.22
C ILE A 18 -0.46 5.77 -7.45
N ILE A 19 0.57 6.56 -7.79
CA ILE A 19 0.77 7.90 -7.21
C ILE A 19 -0.50 8.75 -7.39
N GLY A 20 -0.90 9.40 -6.31
CA GLY A 20 -2.11 10.21 -6.24
C GLY A 20 -3.39 9.41 -5.98
N LYS A 21 -3.35 8.09 -5.91
CA LYS A 21 -4.50 7.29 -5.50
C LYS A 21 -4.62 7.23 -3.98
N THR A 22 -5.85 7.18 -3.50
CA THR A 22 -6.16 6.97 -2.08
C THR A 22 -5.96 5.50 -1.74
N CYS A 23 -5.30 5.23 -0.62
CA CYS A 23 -5.33 3.91 0.02
C CYS A 23 -6.69 3.77 0.71
N ASN A 24 -7.54 2.90 0.20
CA ASN A 24 -8.92 2.76 0.69
C ASN A 24 -9.06 1.66 1.74
N GLN A 25 -8.18 0.66 1.71
CA GLN A 25 -8.25 -0.47 2.62
C GLN A 25 -6.86 -1.00 2.90
N VAL A 26 -6.62 -1.31 4.17
CA VAL A 26 -5.44 -2.03 4.63
C VAL A 26 -5.89 -3.35 5.24
N THR A 27 -5.33 -4.46 4.77
CA THR A 27 -5.75 -5.80 5.21
C THR A 27 -4.55 -6.65 5.56
N PHE A 28 -4.66 -7.39 6.67
CA PHE A 28 -3.72 -8.44 7.02
C PHE A 28 -4.34 -9.80 6.71
N THR A 29 -3.67 -10.61 5.90
CA THR A 29 -4.10 -11.98 5.63
C THR A 29 -3.56 -12.93 6.69
N TYR A 30 -4.12 -14.15 6.73
CA TYR A 30 -3.72 -15.22 7.64
C TYR A 30 -2.24 -15.64 7.49
N GLY A 31 -1.58 -15.27 6.38
CA GLY A 31 -0.16 -15.52 6.12
C GLY A 31 0.80 -14.43 6.59
N ASP A 32 0.35 -13.52 7.47
CA ASP A 32 1.03 -12.27 7.78
C ASP A 32 1.37 -11.49 6.50
N GLU A 33 0.45 -11.42 5.54
CA GLU A 33 0.60 -10.56 4.38
C GLU A 33 -0.15 -9.26 4.62
N LEU A 34 0.52 -8.14 4.39
CA LEU A 34 -0.06 -6.81 4.36
C LEU A 34 -0.47 -6.50 2.93
N LEU A 35 -1.76 -6.20 2.76
CA LEU A 35 -2.37 -5.75 1.53
C LEU A 35 -2.75 -4.28 1.68
N LEU A 36 -2.33 -3.45 0.73
CA LEU A 36 -2.73 -2.05 0.62
C LEU A 36 -3.48 -1.88 -0.70
N ASP A 37 -4.78 -1.60 -0.62
CA ASP A 37 -5.64 -1.39 -1.78
C ASP A 37 -5.76 0.10 -2.10
N PHE A 38 -5.46 0.47 -3.35
CA PHE A 38 -5.48 1.83 -3.85
C PHE A 38 -6.46 2.01 -5.03
N GLY A 39 -7.04 3.21 -5.11
CA GLY A 39 -7.94 3.58 -6.21
C GLY A 39 -9.34 2.97 -6.05
N GLU A 40 -10.14 2.97 -7.12
CA GLU A 40 -11.53 2.54 -7.05
C GLU A 40 -11.66 1.09 -6.56
N MET A 41 -12.55 0.87 -5.60
CA MET A 41 -12.79 -0.44 -4.98
C MET A 41 -13.83 -1.21 -5.79
N THR A 42 -13.43 -2.35 -6.33
CA THR A 42 -14.28 -3.24 -7.14
C THR A 42 -14.45 -4.59 -6.44
N PRO A 43 -15.61 -5.26 -6.59
CA PRO A 43 -15.80 -6.59 -6.03
C PRO A 43 -14.89 -7.61 -6.73
N TYR A 44 -14.52 -8.69 -6.03
CA TYR A 44 -13.81 -9.79 -6.69
C TYR A 44 -14.71 -10.49 -7.71
N ASN A 45 -14.11 -10.86 -8.85
CA ASN A 45 -14.83 -11.58 -9.92
C ASN A 45 -15.28 -12.99 -9.48
N HIS A 46 -14.54 -13.62 -8.56
CA HIS A 46 -14.81 -14.98 -8.13
C HIS A 46 -16.11 -15.04 -7.29
N PRO A 47 -17.10 -15.92 -7.63
CA PRO A 47 -18.40 -15.96 -6.97
C PRO A 47 -18.36 -16.02 -5.45
N LYS A 48 -17.45 -16.84 -4.89
CA LYS A 48 -17.29 -17.00 -3.43
C LYS A 48 -16.70 -15.77 -2.73
N LEU A 49 -16.05 -14.86 -3.47
CA LEU A 49 -15.38 -13.68 -2.94
C LEU A 49 -16.08 -12.38 -3.31
N ARG A 50 -17.27 -12.43 -3.95
CA ARG A 50 -18.01 -11.24 -4.39
C ARG A 50 -18.38 -10.27 -3.25
N HIS A 51 -18.45 -10.78 -2.02
CA HIS A 51 -18.68 -9.98 -0.82
C HIS A 51 -17.44 -9.18 -0.38
N LEU A 52 -16.26 -9.53 -0.88
CA LEU A 52 -15.01 -8.80 -0.67
C LEU A 52 -14.76 -7.80 -1.80
N ARG A 53 -14.02 -6.73 -1.48
CA ARG A 53 -13.61 -5.70 -2.43
C ARG A 53 -12.09 -5.63 -2.51
N LYS A 54 -11.59 -5.16 -3.64
CA LYS A 54 -10.18 -4.86 -3.88
C LYS A 54 -10.03 -3.55 -4.62
N GLY A 55 -8.90 -2.89 -4.41
CA GLY A 55 -8.55 -1.69 -5.16
C GLY A 55 -8.29 -2.02 -6.63
N THR A 56 -8.35 -0.99 -7.47
CA THR A 56 -7.84 -1.05 -8.85
C THR A 56 -6.36 -1.46 -8.84
N TRP A 57 -5.64 -1.06 -7.79
CA TRP A 57 -4.26 -1.43 -7.53
C TRP A 57 -4.14 -2.02 -6.13
N GLN A 58 -3.34 -3.07 -5.99
CA GLN A 58 -3.06 -3.69 -4.71
C GLN A 58 -1.55 -3.89 -4.56
N LEU A 59 -0.99 -3.41 -3.46
CA LEU A 59 0.36 -3.73 -3.04
C LEU A 59 0.28 -4.83 -1.98
N SER A 60 0.87 -5.99 -2.26
CA SER A 60 0.99 -7.10 -1.33
C SER A 60 2.43 -7.30 -0.90
N THR A 61 2.66 -7.40 0.41
CA THR A 61 3.96 -7.72 0.98
C THR A 61 3.78 -8.63 2.19
N ARG A 62 4.81 -9.37 2.60
CA ARG A 62 4.83 -9.89 3.99
C ARG A 62 4.79 -8.72 4.95
N ALA A 63 4.11 -8.84 6.08
CA ALA A 63 3.98 -7.88 7.18
C ALA A 63 5.15 -7.94 8.18
N THR A 64 6.13 -8.79 7.92
CA THR A 64 7.37 -8.89 8.70
C THR A 64 8.34 -7.79 8.27
N ASN A 65 8.70 -6.90 9.19
CA ASN A 65 9.70 -5.81 9.04
C ASN A 65 9.24 -4.51 8.35
N PHE A 66 8.14 -3.89 8.83
CA PHE A 66 7.74 -2.52 8.44
C PHE A 66 8.15 -1.51 9.50
N ASP A 67 8.67 -0.37 9.04
CA ASP A 67 8.97 0.79 9.87
C ASP A 67 8.10 1.99 9.45
N LEU A 68 7.23 2.44 10.35
CA LEU A 68 6.35 3.59 10.16
C LEU A 68 7.04 4.86 10.69
N LYS A 69 7.98 5.41 9.91
CA LYS A 69 8.83 6.54 10.31
C LYS A 69 8.13 7.87 10.64
N LYS A 70 6.80 7.98 10.48
CA LYS A 70 6.03 9.23 10.70
C LYS A 70 4.86 9.10 11.68
N VAL A 71 4.71 7.98 12.37
CA VAL A 71 3.65 7.82 13.38
C VAL A 71 4.31 7.60 14.75
N PRO A 72 4.17 8.51 15.72
CA PRO A 72 4.89 8.41 16.99
C PRO A 72 4.23 7.37 17.89
N ILE A 73 4.64 6.09 17.86
CA ILE A 73 3.96 5.05 18.69
C ILE A 73 4.91 4.00 19.29
N LYS A 74 4.60 3.63 20.53
CA LYS A 74 5.24 2.64 21.42
C LYS A 74 5.36 1.25 20.78
N ASP A 75 6.53 0.64 20.90
CA ASP A 75 6.94 -0.64 20.30
C ASP A 75 6.22 -1.87 20.88
N THR A 76 5.02 -2.18 20.38
CA THR A 76 4.46 -3.54 20.49
C THR A 76 4.01 -4.04 19.09
N LYS A 77 4.13 -5.35 18.84
CA LYS A 77 3.76 -5.96 17.54
C LYS A 77 2.29 -5.70 17.16
N ASP A 78 1.40 -5.70 18.14
CA ASP A 78 -0.02 -5.43 17.94
C ASP A 78 -0.29 -3.95 17.65
N ALA A 79 0.47 -3.04 18.27
CA ALA A 79 0.41 -1.61 17.94
C ALA A 79 0.81 -1.36 16.48
N LYS A 80 1.83 -2.06 15.95
CA LYS A 80 2.26 -1.90 14.55
C LYS A 80 1.19 -2.28 13.53
N LYS A 81 0.37 -3.32 13.79
CA LYS A 81 -0.75 -3.72 12.92
C LYS A 81 -1.88 -2.69 12.95
N ASN A 82 -2.29 -2.24 14.15
CA ASN A 82 -3.35 -1.23 14.30
C ASN A 82 -2.98 0.12 13.66
N ASN A 83 -1.70 0.47 13.65
CA ASN A 83 -1.22 1.73 13.08
C ASN A 83 -1.19 1.73 11.54
N LEU A 84 -1.21 0.56 10.90
CA LEU A 84 -1.25 0.50 9.43
C LEU A 84 -2.62 0.87 8.88
N HIS A 85 -3.70 0.67 9.65
CA HIS A 85 -5.02 1.25 9.30
C HIS A 85 -5.00 2.79 9.25
N LEU A 86 -4.01 3.46 9.86
CA LEU A 86 -3.85 4.91 9.70
C LEU A 86 -3.43 5.31 8.27
N LEU A 87 -3.06 4.36 7.41
CA LEU A 87 -2.82 4.63 5.98
C LEU A 87 -4.12 4.68 5.18
N GLU A 88 -5.22 4.13 5.72
CA GLU A 88 -6.53 4.20 5.09
C GLU A 88 -6.97 5.66 4.97
N ASN A 89 -7.67 5.96 3.88
CA ASN A 89 -8.12 7.29 3.49
C ASN A 89 -6.99 8.32 3.32
N LYS A 90 -5.73 7.87 3.17
CA LYS A 90 -4.61 8.75 2.82
C LYS A 90 -4.24 8.59 1.37
N LYS A 91 -3.84 9.70 0.76
CA LYS A 91 -3.41 9.75 -0.63
C LYS A 91 -1.93 9.38 -0.71
N LEU A 92 -1.59 8.43 -1.57
CA LEU A 92 -0.19 8.11 -1.85
C LEU A 92 0.43 9.25 -2.64
N THR A 93 1.50 9.86 -2.12
CA THR A 93 2.19 10.96 -2.80
C THR A 93 3.58 10.60 -3.27
N ASN A 94 4.20 9.60 -2.64
CA ASN A 94 5.51 9.12 -3.05
C ASN A 94 5.66 7.64 -2.76
N PHE A 95 6.36 6.95 -3.66
CA PHE A 95 6.70 5.54 -3.55
C PHE A 95 8.12 5.37 -4.08
N VAL A 96 9.03 4.93 -3.21
CA VAL A 96 10.44 4.76 -3.55
C VAL A 96 10.85 3.32 -3.26
N ILE A 97 11.60 2.71 -4.18
CA ILE A 97 12.26 1.42 -3.97
C ILE A 97 13.75 1.69 -3.87
N ASP A 98 14.34 1.33 -2.74
CA ASP A 98 15.78 1.35 -2.54
C ASP A 98 16.44 0.16 -3.26
N THR A 99 17.70 0.33 -3.62
CA THR A 99 18.64 -0.71 -4.06
C THR A 99 18.69 -1.94 -3.15
N ASN A 100 18.42 -1.78 -1.84
CA ASN A 100 18.29 -2.88 -0.89
C ASN A 100 16.93 -3.61 -0.94
N LYS A 101 16.09 -3.34 -1.94
CA LYS A 101 14.71 -3.87 -2.09
C LYS A 101 13.74 -3.47 -0.98
N ASN A 102 14.12 -2.49 -0.16
CA ASN A 102 13.20 -1.85 0.77
C ASN A 102 12.33 -0.87 -0.01
N PHE A 103 11.04 -0.80 0.32
CA PHE A 103 10.15 0.21 -0.26
C PHE A 103 9.69 1.20 0.81
N GLN A 104 9.52 2.45 0.41
CA GLN A 104 9.06 3.54 1.26
C GLN A 104 7.82 4.17 0.63
N LEU A 105 6.76 4.21 1.42
CA LEU A 105 5.47 4.80 1.07
C LEU A 105 5.31 6.11 1.84
N THR A 106 4.98 7.18 1.14
CA THR A 106 4.56 8.44 1.79
C THR A 106 3.12 8.70 1.44
N CYS A 107 2.26 8.72 2.47
CA CYS A 107 0.86 9.05 2.34
C CYS A 107 0.55 10.35 3.10
N HIS A 108 -0.26 11.22 2.50
CA HIS A 108 -0.73 12.45 3.12
C HIS A 108 -2.23 12.38 3.39
N ASN A 109 -2.68 13.09 4.42
CA ASN A 109 -4.11 13.27 4.66
C ASN A 109 -4.75 13.90 3.42
N ILE A 110 -5.92 13.40 3.05
CA ILE A 110 -6.77 14.11 2.11
C ILE A 110 -7.31 15.31 2.88
N THR A 111 -6.68 16.47 2.72
CA THR A 111 -7.30 17.71 3.16
C THR A 111 -8.52 17.90 2.26
N ASN A 112 -9.69 17.59 2.80
CA ASN A 112 -10.94 18.03 2.22
C ASN A 112 -10.90 19.56 2.23
N LEU A 113 -10.57 20.17 1.10
CA LEU A 113 -10.91 21.56 0.82
C LEU A 113 -12.41 21.59 0.53
N TYR A 114 -13.21 21.53 1.60
CA TYR A 114 -14.58 22.05 1.57
C TYR A 114 -14.52 23.43 2.23
N SER A 115 -14.36 24.46 1.40
CA SER A 115 -14.87 25.80 1.63
C SER A 115 -16.29 25.88 1.08
#